data_AF-A0A3C1FGP4-F1
#
_entry.id   AF-A0A3C1FGP4-F1
#
_cell.length_a   1.000
_cell.length_b   1.000
_cell.length_c   1.000
_cell.angle_alpha   90.00
_cell.angle_beta   90.00
_cell.angle_gamma   90.00
#
_symmetry.space_group_name_H-M   'P 1'
#
loop_
_entity.id
_entity.type
_entity.pdbx_description
1 polymer ?
#
loop_
_entity_poly.entity_id
_entity_poly.type
_entity_poly.pdbx_seq_one_letter_code
_entity_poly.pdbx_strand_id
1 'polypeptide(L)'
;LWLAGLGALAAKDYGKAQSAFNAVYGELPGELAPKLALATACELGGEYDLAEVLYRICASTDAAYVTPSAFGLSRIRRQRNDLAGAMRALEMVPTTSRGYPESQRLRATTVVAAARTADEMAIAFDAVATAPLEPQVETEARAVLLRRALLLTSQGVVVHRGGAPLTPTVMLSDLADCYRRLAALSTSASTRAGYVDLANSLRPWSLL
;
A
#
# COMPACT_ATOMS: atom_id res chain seq x y z
N LEU A 1 15.95 -6.99 -30.94
CA LEU A 1 15.65 -5.75 -30.19
C LEU A 1 15.01 -6.03 -28.82
N TRP A 2 13.97 -6.86 -28.75
CA TRP A 2 13.31 -7.25 -27.49
C TRP A 2 14.28 -7.73 -26.37
N LEU A 3 15.10 -8.75 -26.65
CA LEU A 3 16.07 -9.28 -25.67
C LEU A 3 17.11 -8.24 -25.24
N ALA A 4 17.50 -7.33 -26.15
CA ALA A 4 18.41 -6.24 -25.82
C ALA A 4 17.76 -5.23 -24.86
N GLY A 5 16.47 -4.93 -25.06
CA GLY A 5 15.70 -4.08 -24.14
C GLY A 5 15.58 -4.70 -22.75
N LEU A 6 15.31 -6.00 -22.66
CA LEU A 6 15.29 -6.72 -21.38
C LEU A 6 16.67 -6.74 -20.70
N GLY A 7 17.74 -6.95 -21.45
CA GLY A 7 19.11 -6.88 -20.94
C GLY A 7 19.46 -5.48 -20.41
N ALA A 8 19.06 -4.43 -21.13
CA ALA A 8 19.26 -3.05 -20.71
C ALA A 8 18.47 -2.72 -19.43
N LEU A 9 17.22 -3.18 -19.30
CA LEU A 9 16.43 -3.05 -18.06
C LEU A 9 17.13 -3.73 -16.88
N ALA A 10 17.61 -4.97 -17.06
CA ALA A 10 18.31 -5.70 -16.01
C ALA A 10 19.59 -4.99 -15.57
N ALA A 11 20.30 -4.36 -16.51
CA ALA A 11 21.48 -3.54 -16.25
C ALA A 11 21.17 -2.12 -15.73
N LYS A 12 19.88 -1.76 -15.56
CA LYS A 12 19.41 -0.42 -15.21
C LYS A 12 19.81 0.69 -16.20
N ASP A 13 20.10 0.32 -17.45
CA ASP A 13 20.34 1.26 -18.55
C ASP A 13 18.99 1.60 -19.20
N TYR A 14 18.25 2.50 -18.53
CA TYR A 14 16.87 2.83 -18.92
C TYR A 14 16.79 3.52 -20.29
N GLY A 15 17.76 4.35 -20.66
CA GLY A 15 17.78 5.00 -21.98
C GLY A 15 17.92 4.00 -23.12
N LYS A 16 18.80 2.99 -22.98
CA LYS A 16 18.89 1.90 -23.97
C LYS A 16 17.64 1.02 -23.97
N ALA A 17 17.08 0.73 -22.81
CA ALA A 17 15.84 -0.05 -22.71
C ALA A 17 14.68 0.65 -23.44
N GLN A 18 14.48 1.95 -23.20
CA GLN A 18 13.47 2.77 -23.87
C GLN A 18 13.67 2.75 -25.38
N SER A 19 14.90 2.97 -25.86
CA SER A 19 15.22 2.95 -27.29
C SER A 19 14.90 1.60 -27.93
N ALA A 20 15.29 0.50 -27.28
CA ALA A 20 15.04 -0.85 -27.77
C ALA A 20 13.55 -1.21 -27.81
N PHE A 21 12.78 -0.89 -26.75
CA PHE A 21 11.34 -1.17 -26.75
C PHE A 21 10.55 -0.26 -27.67
N ASN A 22 10.96 1.00 -27.82
CA ASN A 22 10.34 1.91 -28.78
C ASN A 22 10.54 1.43 -30.23
N ALA A 23 11.71 0.86 -30.54
CA ALA A 23 11.94 0.23 -31.84
C ALA A 23 11.04 -0.99 -32.08
N VAL A 24 10.89 -1.88 -31.08
CA VAL A 24 9.96 -3.02 -31.18
C VAL A 24 8.50 -2.56 -31.31
N TYR A 25 8.13 -1.48 -30.60
CA TYR A 25 6.80 -0.89 -30.73
C TYR A 25 6.56 -0.34 -32.15
N GLY A 26 7.56 0.26 -32.78
CA GLY A 26 7.49 0.71 -34.18
C GLY A 26 7.28 -0.44 -35.18
N GLU A 27 7.89 -1.60 -34.93
CA GLU A 27 7.71 -2.81 -35.75
C GLU A 27 6.33 -3.46 -35.53
N LEU A 28 5.78 -3.36 -34.31
CA LEU A 28 4.54 -4.03 -33.88
C LEU A 28 3.58 -3.05 -33.17
N PRO A 29 2.97 -2.08 -33.87
CA PRO A 29 2.20 -1.01 -33.24
C PRO A 29 0.89 -1.47 -32.58
N GLY A 30 0.34 -2.62 -33.02
CA GLY A 30 -0.86 -3.22 -32.44
C GLY A 30 -0.60 -3.91 -31.09
N GLU A 31 0.63 -4.36 -30.84
CA GLU A 31 0.96 -5.19 -29.69
C GLU A 31 1.03 -4.38 -28.38
N LEU A 32 0.52 -4.97 -27.29
CA LEU A 32 0.53 -4.34 -25.96
C LEU A 32 1.79 -4.66 -25.16
N ALA A 33 2.42 -5.82 -25.38
CA ALA A 33 3.65 -6.22 -24.71
C ALA A 33 4.79 -5.18 -24.86
N PRO A 34 5.12 -4.68 -26.07
CA PRO A 34 6.16 -3.65 -26.22
C PRO A 34 5.75 -2.31 -25.61
N LYS A 35 4.45 -1.96 -25.60
CA LYS A 35 3.96 -0.75 -24.94
C LYS A 35 4.12 -0.82 -23.43
N LEU A 36 3.80 -1.96 -22.80
CA LEU A 36 3.98 -2.16 -21.37
C LEU A 36 5.46 -2.16 -20.97
N ALA A 37 6.31 -2.80 -21.78
CA ALA A 37 7.76 -2.80 -21.56
C ALA A 37 8.36 -1.40 -21.67
N LEU A 38 7.94 -0.63 -22.69
CA LEU A 38 8.32 0.77 -22.85
C LEU A 38 7.81 1.63 -21.68
N ALA A 39 6.55 1.46 -21.26
CA ALA A 39 5.99 2.16 -20.11
C ALA A 39 6.84 1.95 -18.85
N THR A 40 7.26 0.71 -18.62
CA THR A 40 8.10 0.34 -17.47
C THR A 40 9.50 0.94 -17.57
N ALA A 41 10.12 0.93 -18.75
CA ALA A 41 11.43 1.57 -18.97
C ALA A 41 11.36 3.09 -18.83
N CYS A 42 10.26 3.73 -19.26
CA CYS A 42 9.99 5.15 -19.07
C CYS A 42 9.80 5.47 -17.59
N GLU A 43 8.99 4.69 -16.86
CA GLU A 43 8.77 4.89 -15.43
C GLU A 43 10.10 4.85 -14.65
N LEU A 44 10.90 3.82 -14.88
CA LEU A 44 12.20 3.65 -14.21
C LEU A 44 13.23 4.70 -14.64
N GLY A 45 13.13 5.20 -15.87
CA GLY A 45 13.98 6.26 -16.40
C GLY A 45 13.53 7.68 -16.06
N GLY A 46 12.43 7.87 -15.34
CA GLY A 46 11.90 9.18 -14.94
C GLY A 46 10.97 9.86 -15.95
N GLU A 47 10.68 9.22 -17.08
CA GLU A 47 9.77 9.69 -18.13
C GLU A 47 8.30 9.36 -17.76
N TYR A 48 7.84 9.92 -16.64
CA TYR A 48 6.56 9.54 -16.02
C TYR A 48 5.33 9.88 -16.87
N ASP A 49 5.36 10.96 -17.64
CA ASP A 49 4.21 11.37 -18.48
C ASP A 49 3.95 10.36 -19.60
N LEU A 50 5.00 9.92 -20.29
CA LEU A 50 4.90 8.91 -21.33
C LEU A 50 4.53 7.54 -20.73
N ALA A 51 5.15 7.16 -19.62
CA ALA A 51 4.85 5.91 -18.92
C ALA A 51 3.36 5.82 -18.55
N GLU A 52 2.79 6.90 -18.02
CA GLU A 52 1.39 6.97 -17.66
C GLU A 52 0.43 6.85 -18.85
N VAL A 53 0.73 7.50 -19.98
CA VAL A 53 -0.05 7.33 -21.21
C VAL A 53 -0.05 5.87 -21.65
N LEU A 54 1.12 5.24 -21.69
CA LEU A 54 1.27 3.85 -22.13
C LEU A 54 0.57 2.87 -21.19
N TYR A 55 0.71 3.03 -19.87
CA TYR A 55 -0.02 2.19 -18.91
C TYR A 55 -1.53 2.32 -19.05
N ARG A 56 -2.06 3.53 -19.26
CA ARG A 56 -3.51 3.71 -19.49
C ARG A 56 -3.98 2.99 -20.76
N ILE A 57 -3.22 3.08 -21.85
CA ILE A 57 -3.52 2.36 -23.10
C ILE A 57 -3.56 0.85 -22.85
N CYS A 58 -2.54 0.30 -22.18
CA CYS A 58 -2.49 -1.12 -21.84
C CYS A 58 -3.69 -1.53 -20.98
N ALA A 59 -4.00 -0.78 -19.93
CA ALA A 59 -5.13 -1.06 -19.03
C ALA A 59 -6.49 -0.99 -19.72
N SER A 60 -6.69 -0.05 -20.65
CA SER A 60 -7.97 0.10 -21.35
C SER A 60 -8.17 -0.89 -22.50
N THR A 61 -7.12 -1.58 -22.95
CA THR A 61 -7.18 -2.43 -24.14
C THR A 61 -7.44 -3.91 -23.81
N ASP A 62 -6.79 -4.45 -22.78
CA ASP A 62 -6.89 -5.87 -22.43
C ASP A 62 -6.80 -6.08 -20.91
N ALA A 63 -7.73 -6.89 -20.38
CA ALA A 63 -7.80 -7.26 -18.96
C ALA A 63 -6.50 -7.88 -18.43
N ALA A 64 -5.76 -8.62 -19.26
CA ALA A 64 -4.47 -9.20 -18.89
C ALA A 64 -3.42 -8.14 -18.50
N TYR A 65 -3.56 -6.92 -19.03
CA TYR A 65 -2.63 -5.81 -18.80
C TYR A 65 -3.11 -4.82 -17.73
N VAL A 66 -4.35 -4.96 -17.25
CA VAL A 66 -4.91 -4.07 -16.22
C VAL A 66 -4.08 -4.11 -14.95
N THR A 67 -3.75 -5.30 -14.44
CA THR A 67 -3.01 -5.44 -13.17
C THR A 67 -1.63 -4.79 -13.22
N PRO A 68 -0.71 -5.15 -14.14
CA PRO A 68 0.61 -4.51 -14.17
C PRO A 68 0.53 -2.99 -14.43
N SER A 69 -0.42 -2.55 -15.26
CA SER A 69 -0.62 -1.13 -15.55
C SER A 69 -1.16 -0.36 -14.34
N ALA A 70 -2.08 -0.95 -13.58
CA ALA A 70 -2.61 -0.38 -12.34
C ALA A 70 -1.51 -0.14 -11.31
N PHE A 71 -0.58 -1.08 -11.14
CA PHE A 71 0.57 -0.89 -10.25
C PHE A 71 1.52 0.21 -10.73
N GLY A 72 1.81 0.26 -12.03
CA GLY A 72 2.62 1.34 -12.62
C GLY A 72 1.99 2.72 -12.42
N LEU A 73 0.70 2.86 -12.73
CA LEU A 73 -0.06 4.08 -12.49
C LEU A 73 -0.08 4.46 -11.01
N SER A 74 -0.28 3.49 -10.12
CA SER A 74 -0.25 3.75 -8.67
C SER A 74 1.09 4.33 -8.22
N ARG A 75 2.22 3.77 -8.68
CA ARG A 75 3.57 4.28 -8.35
C ARG A 75 3.80 5.69 -8.90
N ILE A 76 3.46 5.94 -10.16
CA ILE A 76 3.59 7.27 -10.78
C ILE A 76 2.76 8.32 -10.02
N ARG A 77 1.52 7.98 -9.65
CA ARG A 77 0.64 8.89 -8.91
C ARG A 77 1.13 9.14 -7.49
N ARG A 78 1.66 8.12 -6.80
CA ARG A 78 2.32 8.30 -5.50
C ARG A 78 3.53 9.22 -5.58
N GLN A 79 4.36 9.07 -6.61
CA GLN A 79 5.53 9.94 -6.83
C GLN A 79 5.13 11.42 -6.97
N ARG A 80 3.93 11.68 -7.49
CA ARG A 80 3.35 13.02 -7.64
C ARG A 80 2.52 13.48 -6.43
N ASN A 81 2.56 12.75 -5.31
CA ASN A 81 1.72 12.96 -4.13
C ASN A 81 0.20 12.91 -4.42
N ASP A 82 -0.22 12.30 -5.53
CA ASP A 82 -1.63 12.07 -5.87
C ASP A 82 -2.09 10.74 -5.27
N LEU A 83 -2.34 10.74 -3.95
CA LEU A 83 -2.78 9.53 -3.23
C LEU A 83 -4.13 9.02 -3.72
N ALA A 84 -5.07 9.92 -4.02
CA ALA A 84 -6.39 9.55 -4.53
C ALA A 84 -6.30 8.90 -5.91
N GLY A 85 -5.47 9.43 -6.81
CA GLY A 85 -5.17 8.81 -8.10
C GLY A 85 -4.49 7.45 -7.94
N ALA A 86 -3.56 7.33 -7.00
CA ALA A 86 -2.89 6.06 -6.73
C ALA A 86 -3.83 4.98 -6.20
N MET A 87 -4.80 5.34 -5.35
CA MET A 87 -5.83 4.42 -4.84
C MET A 87 -6.78 3.99 -5.95
N ARG A 88 -7.28 4.93 -6.77
CA ARG A 88 -8.12 4.63 -7.94
C ARG A 88 -7.42 3.69 -8.93
N ALA A 89 -6.11 3.85 -9.10
CA ALA A 89 -5.34 2.93 -9.93
C ALA A 89 -5.36 1.50 -9.36
N LEU A 90 -5.13 1.33 -8.05
CA LEU A 90 -5.17 0.01 -7.41
C LEU A 90 -6.56 -0.63 -7.41
N GLU A 91 -7.62 0.18 -7.44
CA GLU A 91 -9.01 -0.29 -7.56
C GLU A 91 -9.33 -0.92 -8.92
N MET A 92 -8.54 -0.63 -9.96
CA MET A 92 -8.69 -1.28 -11.25
C MET A 92 -8.30 -2.77 -11.21
N VAL A 93 -7.53 -3.20 -10.20
CA VAL A 93 -7.04 -4.60 -10.11
C VAL A 93 -8.22 -5.54 -9.84
N PRO A 94 -8.54 -6.48 -10.76
CA PRO A 94 -9.66 -7.40 -10.58
C PRO A 94 -9.44 -8.34 -9.38
N THR A 95 -10.52 -8.73 -8.70
CA THR A 95 -10.47 -9.68 -7.56
C THR A 95 -9.91 -11.05 -7.92
N THR A 96 -10.01 -11.45 -9.20
CA THR A 96 -9.47 -12.70 -9.74
C THR A 96 -7.98 -12.62 -10.09
N SER A 97 -7.37 -11.44 -10.03
CA SER A 97 -5.96 -11.25 -10.35
C SER A 97 -5.06 -11.79 -9.25
N ARG A 98 -3.93 -12.40 -9.65
CA ARG A 98 -2.86 -12.79 -8.70
C ARG A 98 -2.28 -11.58 -7.95
N GLY A 99 -2.40 -10.39 -8.52
CA GLY A 99 -1.95 -9.14 -7.89
C GLY A 99 -2.98 -8.53 -6.92
N TYR A 100 -4.19 -9.06 -6.83
CA TYR A 100 -5.24 -8.50 -5.97
C TYR A 100 -4.88 -8.47 -4.48
N PRO A 101 -4.28 -9.52 -3.87
CA PRO A 101 -3.82 -9.43 -2.50
C PRO A 101 -2.85 -8.27 -2.26
N GLU A 102 -1.91 -8.06 -3.19
CA GLU A 102 -0.92 -7.00 -3.10
C GLU A 102 -1.54 -5.62 -3.27
N SER A 103 -2.51 -5.45 -4.17
CA SER A 103 -3.23 -4.18 -4.31
C SER A 103 -3.95 -3.81 -3.03
N GLN A 104 -4.55 -4.78 -2.33
CA GLN A 104 -5.20 -4.54 -1.04
C GLN A 104 -4.21 -4.18 0.07
N ARG A 105 -3.03 -4.82 0.13
CA ARG A 105 -1.98 -4.45 1.09
C ARG A 105 -1.51 -3.00 0.89
N LEU A 106 -1.27 -2.60 -0.36
CA LEU A 106 -0.88 -1.24 -0.70
C LEU A 106 -1.98 -0.23 -0.36
N ARG A 107 -3.24 -0.54 -0.65
CA ARG A 107 -4.40 0.30 -0.27
C ARG A 107 -4.48 0.46 1.24
N ALA A 108 -4.44 -0.63 2.01
CA ALA A 108 -4.48 -0.62 3.47
C ALA A 108 -3.35 0.23 4.06
N THR A 109 -2.11 0.02 3.61
CA THR A 109 -0.95 0.80 4.07
C THR A 109 -1.11 2.29 3.75
N THR A 110 -1.67 2.62 2.59
CA THR A 110 -1.90 4.01 2.16
C THR A 110 -2.95 4.70 3.03
N VAL A 111 -4.10 4.07 3.26
CA VAL A 111 -5.16 4.65 4.10
C VAL A 111 -4.73 4.77 5.57
N VAL A 112 -3.97 3.79 6.09
CA VAL A 112 -3.37 3.88 7.43
C VAL A 112 -2.42 5.06 7.53
N ALA A 113 -1.56 5.28 6.53
CA ALA A 113 -0.65 6.41 6.53
C ALA A 113 -1.37 7.76 6.44
N ALA A 114 -2.47 7.82 5.67
CA ALA A 114 -3.24 9.04 5.41
C ALA A 114 -4.23 9.41 6.52
N ALA A 115 -4.76 8.46 7.30
CA ALA A 115 -5.85 8.73 8.23
C ALA A 115 -5.51 9.77 9.31
N ARG A 116 -6.29 10.87 9.34
CA ARG A 116 -6.24 11.99 10.29
C ARG A 116 -7.60 12.31 10.89
N THR A 117 -8.71 12.01 10.22
CA THR A 117 -10.08 12.29 10.70
C THR A 117 -10.78 11.02 11.22
N ALA A 118 -11.91 11.17 11.93
CA ALA A 118 -12.67 10.02 12.44
C ALA A 118 -13.15 9.08 11.31
N ASP A 119 -13.63 9.63 10.20
CA ASP A 119 -14.11 8.86 9.06
C ASP A 119 -12.96 8.12 8.36
N GLU A 120 -11.82 8.78 8.19
CA GLU A 120 -10.62 8.14 7.64
C GLU A 120 -10.08 7.04 8.56
N MET A 121 -10.17 7.21 9.89
CA MET A 121 -9.81 6.16 10.84
C MET A 121 -10.72 4.94 10.70
N ALA A 122 -12.03 5.14 10.56
CA ALA A 122 -12.97 4.03 10.34
C ALA A 122 -12.63 3.26 9.07
N ILE A 123 -12.40 3.98 7.96
CA ILE A 123 -11.97 3.38 6.68
C ILE A 123 -10.64 2.62 6.85
N ALA A 124 -9.67 3.18 7.57
CA ALA A 124 -8.38 2.55 7.77
C ALA A 124 -8.46 1.30 8.66
N PHE A 125 -9.30 1.28 9.69
CA PHE A 125 -9.53 0.08 10.49
C PHE A 125 -10.13 -1.04 9.64
N ASP A 126 -11.13 -0.74 8.82
CA ASP A 126 -11.77 -1.73 7.96
C ASP A 126 -10.80 -2.26 6.88
N ALA A 127 -9.96 -1.39 6.33
CA ALA A 127 -8.94 -1.78 5.36
C ALA A 127 -7.88 -2.71 5.98
N VAL A 128 -7.43 -2.44 7.22
CA VAL A 128 -6.48 -3.32 7.93
C VAL A 128 -7.12 -4.67 8.27
N ALA A 129 -8.40 -4.69 8.64
CA ALA A 129 -9.12 -5.92 9.00
C ALA A 129 -9.37 -6.85 7.80
N THR A 130 -9.41 -6.31 6.58
CA THR A 130 -9.78 -7.06 5.36
C THR A 130 -8.60 -7.36 4.45
N ALA A 131 -7.54 -6.55 4.49
CA ALA A 131 -6.37 -6.76 3.65
C ALA A 131 -5.54 -7.97 4.14
N PRO A 132 -4.98 -8.79 3.22
CA PRO A 132 -4.18 -9.96 3.57
C PRO A 132 -2.76 -9.54 3.99
N LEU A 133 -2.65 -8.78 5.08
CA LEU A 133 -1.40 -8.28 5.64
C LEU A 133 -0.64 -9.38 6.39
N GLU A 134 0.68 -9.25 6.46
CA GLU A 134 1.47 -10.09 7.35
C GLU A 134 1.11 -9.79 8.81
N PRO A 135 1.10 -10.79 9.73
CA PRO A 135 0.63 -10.61 11.10
C PRO A 135 1.31 -9.47 11.86
N GLN A 136 2.60 -9.25 11.60
CA GLN A 136 3.36 -8.15 12.20
C GLN A 136 2.88 -6.80 11.65
N VAL A 137 2.80 -6.64 10.33
CA VAL A 137 2.36 -5.41 9.66
C VAL A 137 0.93 -5.04 10.04
N GLU A 138 0.02 -6.02 10.09
CA GLU A 138 -1.37 -5.83 10.55
C GLU A 138 -1.42 -5.29 11.99
N THR A 139 -0.62 -5.89 12.88
CA THR A 139 -0.58 -5.51 14.30
C THR A 139 0.03 -4.13 14.50
N GLU A 140 1.10 -3.80 13.77
CA GLU A 140 1.72 -2.47 13.77
C GLU A 140 0.75 -1.40 13.25
N ALA A 141 0.07 -1.65 12.12
CA ALA A 141 -0.91 -0.75 11.55
C ALA A 141 -2.06 -0.47 12.53
N ARG A 142 -2.60 -1.52 13.15
CA ARG A 142 -3.66 -1.40 14.16
C ARG A 142 -3.20 -0.61 15.39
N ALA A 143 -1.99 -0.85 15.89
CA ALA A 143 -1.44 -0.08 17.00
C ALA A 143 -1.29 1.41 16.67
N VAL A 144 -0.85 1.74 15.45
CA VAL A 144 -0.76 3.12 14.96
C VAL A 144 -2.14 3.78 14.91
N LEU A 145 -3.15 3.10 14.36
CA LEU A 145 -4.52 3.61 14.30
C LEU A 145 -5.11 3.83 15.68
N LEU A 146 -4.97 2.88 16.61
CA LEU A 146 -5.46 3.00 17.99
C LEU A 146 -4.83 4.19 18.72
N ARG A 147 -3.52 4.40 18.57
CA ARG A 147 -2.83 5.57 19.16
C ARG A 147 -3.36 6.89 18.62
N ARG A 148 -3.59 6.98 17.31
CA ARG A 148 -4.14 8.20 16.69
C ARG A 148 -5.61 8.40 17.08
N ALA A 149 -6.39 7.32 17.16
CA ALA A 149 -7.77 7.37 17.62
C ALA A 149 -7.88 7.86 19.07
N LEU A 150 -7.01 7.39 19.97
CA LEU A 150 -6.92 7.90 21.35
C LEU A 150 -6.65 9.42 21.40
N LEU A 151 -5.77 9.93 20.52
CA LEU A 151 -5.51 11.36 20.42
C LEU A 151 -6.73 12.15 19.91
N LEU A 152 -7.47 11.61 18.95
CA LEU A 152 -8.71 12.24 18.46
C LEU A 152 -9.78 12.25 19.56
N THR A 153 -9.94 11.15 20.29
CA THR A 153 -10.92 11.04 21.38
C THR A 153 -10.57 11.94 22.56
N SER A 154 -9.29 12.18 22.87
CA SER A 154 -8.92 13.17 23.88
C SER A 154 -9.23 14.62 23.48
N GLN A 155 -9.45 14.87 22.19
CA GLN A 155 -9.93 16.14 21.63
C GLN A 155 -11.46 16.21 21.51
N GLY A 156 -12.19 15.20 22.00
CA GLY A 156 -13.66 15.13 21.94
C GLY A 156 -14.22 14.56 20.64
N VAL A 157 -13.38 14.01 19.75
CA VAL A 157 -13.82 13.40 18.50
C VAL A 157 -14.16 11.92 18.70
N VAL A 158 -15.35 11.51 18.28
CA VAL A 158 -15.79 10.11 18.34
C VAL A 158 -15.25 9.35 17.13
N VAL A 159 -14.45 8.31 17.39
CA VAL A 159 -13.89 7.44 16.35
C VAL A 159 -14.67 6.13 16.33
N HIS A 160 -14.97 5.62 15.13
CA HIS A 160 -15.72 4.38 14.95
C HIS A 160 -14.84 3.26 14.38
N ARG A 161 -15.18 2.01 14.71
CA ARG A 161 -14.63 0.79 14.10
C ARG A 161 -15.77 -0.19 13.88
N GLY A 162 -15.98 -0.65 12.64
CA GLY A 162 -17.12 -1.52 12.30
C GLY A 162 -18.47 -0.92 12.65
N GLY A 163 -18.63 0.41 12.54
CA GLY A 163 -19.86 1.13 12.85
C GLY A 163 -20.12 1.41 14.34
N ALA A 164 -19.32 0.87 15.26
CA ALA A 164 -19.45 1.12 16.70
C ALA A 164 -18.44 2.18 17.20
N PRO A 165 -18.82 3.08 18.12
CA PRO A 165 -17.89 4.04 18.70
C PRO A 165 -16.86 3.32 19.58
N LEU A 166 -15.59 3.68 19.40
CA LEU A 166 -14.51 3.19 20.24
C LEU A 166 -14.40 4.04 21.51
N THR A 167 -14.38 3.39 22.67
CA THR A 167 -14.14 4.06 23.95
C THR A 167 -12.64 4.05 24.29
N PRO A 168 -12.13 5.05 25.05
CA PRO A 168 -10.73 5.07 25.47
C PRO A 168 -10.29 3.77 26.16
N THR A 169 -11.15 3.20 27.02
CA THR A 169 -10.87 1.95 27.73
C THR A 169 -10.66 0.77 26.78
N VAL A 170 -11.52 0.62 25.77
CA VAL A 170 -11.39 -0.42 24.75
C VAL A 170 -10.15 -0.19 23.90
N MET A 171 -9.89 1.05 23.48
CA MET A 171 -8.70 1.38 22.69
C MET A 171 -7.40 1.06 23.42
N LEU A 172 -7.30 1.39 24.72
CA LEU A 172 -6.12 1.10 25.54
C LEU A 172 -5.92 -0.41 25.73
N SER A 173 -7.00 -1.16 25.96
CA SER A 173 -6.94 -2.62 26.04
C SER A 173 -6.46 -3.24 24.73
N ASP A 174 -7.08 -2.87 23.61
CA ASP A 174 -6.72 -3.35 22.28
C ASP A 174 -5.26 -2.99 21.92
N LEU A 175 -4.80 -1.80 22.33
CA LEU A 175 -3.42 -1.35 22.10
C LEU A 175 -2.42 -2.17 22.93
N ALA A 176 -2.75 -2.50 24.17
CA ALA A 176 -1.94 -3.40 24.99
C ALA A 176 -1.85 -4.80 24.37
N ASP A 177 -2.96 -5.32 23.82
CA ASP A 177 -2.96 -6.60 23.10
C ASP A 177 -2.13 -6.56 21.83
N CYS A 178 -2.16 -5.45 21.08
CA CYS A 178 -1.27 -5.25 19.93
C CYS A 178 0.19 -5.34 20.36
N TYR A 179 0.60 -4.66 21.43
CA TYR A 179 1.98 -4.74 21.91
C TYR A 179 2.39 -6.13 22.39
N ARG A 180 1.52 -6.87 23.09
CA ARG A 180 1.80 -8.27 23.46
C ARG A 180 2.00 -9.16 22.23
N ARG A 181 1.18 -8.96 21.18
CA ARG A 181 1.31 -9.69 19.93
C ARG A 181 2.59 -9.33 19.17
N LEU A 182 2.99 -8.06 19.15
CA LEU A 182 4.28 -7.63 18.59
C LEU A 182 5.46 -8.22 19.39
N ALA A 183 5.36 -8.31 20.71
CA ALA A 183 6.35 -8.98 21.54
C ALA A 183 6.50 -10.46 21.16
N ALA A 184 5.40 -11.16 20.96
CA ALA A 184 5.40 -12.58 20.57
C ALA A 184 5.99 -12.82 19.17
N LEU A 185 5.78 -11.88 18.23
CA LEU A 185 6.33 -11.94 16.87
C LEU A 185 7.81 -11.50 16.79
N SER A 186 8.30 -10.77 17.79
CA SER A 186 9.68 -10.27 17.81
C SER A 186 10.69 -11.39 18.03
N THR A 187 11.71 -11.45 17.17
CA THR A 187 12.87 -12.33 17.33
C THR A 187 13.91 -11.76 18.31
N SER A 188 14.00 -10.43 18.41
CA SER A 188 14.91 -9.74 19.33
C SER A 188 14.36 -9.72 20.77
N ALA A 189 15.19 -10.13 21.73
CA ALA A 189 14.85 -10.13 23.15
C ALA A 189 14.64 -8.71 23.71
N SER A 190 15.46 -7.74 23.29
CA SER A 190 15.32 -6.34 23.73
C SER A 190 14.04 -5.70 23.19
N THR A 191 13.73 -5.92 21.91
CA THR A 191 12.49 -5.43 21.29
C THR A 191 11.26 -6.07 21.93
N ARG A 192 11.32 -7.37 22.24
CA ARG A 192 10.26 -8.08 22.97
C ARG A 192 10.01 -7.48 24.34
N ALA A 193 11.06 -7.25 25.12
CA ALA A 193 10.95 -6.63 26.44
C ALA A 193 10.30 -5.24 26.35
N GLY A 194 10.75 -4.39 25.40
CA GLY A 194 10.17 -3.07 25.19
C GLY A 194 8.67 -3.10 24.86
N TYR A 195 8.22 -4.05 24.03
CA TYR A 195 6.79 -4.22 23.76
C TYR A 195 6.00 -4.69 24.99
N VAL A 196 6.56 -5.58 25.81
CA VAL A 196 5.93 -6.02 27.06
C VAL A 196 5.78 -4.85 28.04
N ASP A 197 6.81 -4.01 28.16
CA ASP A 197 6.79 -2.83 29.02
C ASP A 197 5.72 -1.82 28.56
N LEU A 198 5.65 -1.55 27.26
CA LEU A 198 4.59 -0.72 26.67
C LEU A 198 3.21 -1.30 26.97
N ALA A 199 2.99 -2.60 26.79
CA ALA A 199 1.72 -3.24 27.11
C ALA A 199 1.34 -3.13 28.59
N ASN A 200 2.32 -3.22 29.50
CA ASN A 200 2.09 -3.11 30.93
C ASN A 200 1.80 -1.67 31.37
N SER A 201 2.42 -0.66 30.73
CA SER A 201 2.18 0.76 31.03
C SER A 201 0.75 1.22 30.71
N LEU A 202 0.03 0.48 29.85
CA LEU A 202 -1.34 0.82 29.44
C LEU A 202 -2.41 0.19 30.33
N ARG A 203 -2.04 -0.62 31.34
CA ARG A 203 -3.02 -1.19 32.26
C ARG A 203 -3.70 -0.08 33.07
N PRO A 204 -5.03 -0.13 33.24
CA PRO A 204 -5.70 0.68 34.25
C PRO A 204 -5.10 0.33 35.62
N TRP A 205 -4.69 1.34 36.38
CA TRP A 205 -4.25 1.13 37.77
C TRP A 205 -5.50 0.80 38.59
N SER A 206 -5.78 -0.48 38.80
CA SER A 206 -6.71 -0.91 39.84
C SER A 206 -5.96 -0.90 41.17
N LEU A 207 -6.16 0.14 41.97
CA LEU A 207 -5.86 0.06 43.40
C LEU A 207 -6.84 -0.97 43.99
N LEU A 208 -6.30 -2.10 44.46
CA LEU A 208 -7.00 -3.03 45.35
C LEU A 208 -7.20 -2.36 46.71
#